data_AF-R8N6N4-F1
#
_entry.id   AF-R8N6N4-F1
#
_cell.length_a   1.000
_cell.length_b   1.000
_cell.length_c   1.000
_cell.angle_alpha   90.00
_cell.angle_beta   90.00
_cell.angle_gamma   90.00
#
_symmetry.space_group_name_H-M   'P 1'
#
loop_
_entity.id
_entity.type
_entity.pdbx_description
1 polymer ?
#
loop_
_entity_poly.entity_id
_entity_poly.type
_entity_poly.pdbx_seq_one_letter_code
_entity_poly.pdbx_strand_id
1 'polypeptide(L)' 'MRTSASVRGKGVGTELIKWAIQRAEERGCHLVQLTTDKKRPDALRFYERLGFKATYEGLKLKI' A
#
# COMPACT_ATOMS: atom_id res chain seq x y z
N MET A 1 -3.32 -2.96 3.23
CA MET A 1 -3.68 -2.13 4.41
C MET A 1 -5.16 -2.33 4.76
N ARG A 2 -5.51 -2.34 6.05
CA ARG A 2 -6.90 -2.35 6.51
C ARG A 2 -7.18 -1.06 7.26
N THR A 3 -8.17 -0.31 6.80
CA THR A 3 -8.73 0.84 7.51
C THR A 3 -10.13 0.46 7.99
N SER A 4 -10.41 0.77 9.26
CA SER A 4 -11.76 0.60 9.81
C SER A 4 -12.76 1.39 8.96
N ALA A 5 -13.96 0.84 8.76
CA ALA A 5 -14.99 1.46 7.93
C ALA A 5 -15.33 2.89 8.40
N SER A 6 -15.27 3.14 9.71
CA SER A 6 -15.56 4.44 10.34
C SER A 6 -14.55 5.55 10.02
N VAL A 7 -13.36 5.20 9.50
CA VAL A 7 -12.28 6.16 9.20
C VAL A 7 -11.83 6.12 7.73
N ARG A 8 -12.54 5.38 6.87
CA ARG A 8 -12.27 5.42 5.42
C ARG A 8 -12.55 6.81 4.86
N GLY A 9 -11.75 7.23 3.89
CA GLY A 9 -11.87 8.55 3.26
C GLY A 9 -11.31 9.73 4.07
N LYS A 10 -10.88 9.52 5.33
CA LYS A 10 -10.34 10.59 6.20
C LYS A 10 -8.82 10.77 6.12
N GLY A 11 -8.15 10.23 5.10
CA GLY A 11 -6.70 10.40 4.94
C GLY A 11 -5.80 9.55 5.85
N VAL A 12 -6.34 8.91 6.91
CA VAL A 12 -5.59 8.02 7.83
C VAL A 12 -4.79 6.94 7.09
N GLY A 13 -5.37 6.43 5.99
CA GLY A 13 -4.72 5.49 5.08
C GLY A 13 -3.36 5.98 4.58
N THR A 14 -3.41 7.19 4.03
CA THR A 14 -2.29 7.90 3.42
C THR A 14 -1.21 8.22 4.44
N GLU A 15 -1.60 8.74 5.60
CA GLU A 15 -0.64 9.11 6.66
C GLU A 15 0.12 7.90 7.18
N LEU A 16 -0.55 6.77 7.40
CA LEU A 16 0.12 5.57 7.87
C LEU A 16 1.17 5.06 6.87
N ILE A 17 0.85 5.04 5.57
CA ILE A 17 1.79 4.58 4.55
C ILE A 17 2.96 5.55 4.41
N LYS A 18 2.70 6.86 4.42
CA LYS A 18 3.77 7.88 4.40
C LYS A 18 4.72 7.72 5.58
N TRP A 19 4.17 7.56 6.78
CA TRP A 19 4.97 7.30 7.98
C TRP A 19 5.78 6.00 7.86
N ALA A 20 5.19 4.93 7.32
CA ALA A 20 5.88 3.66 7.11
C ALA A 20 7.04 3.78 6.09
N ILE A 21 6.87 4.57 5.02
CA ILE A 21 7.93 4.86 4.05
C ILE A 21 9.07 5.63 4.71
N GLN A 22 8.76 6.73 5.40
CA GLN A 22 9.76 7.52 6.12
C GLN A 22 10.53 6.67 7.12
N ARG A 23 9.84 5.80 7.86
CA ARG A 23 10.46 4.88 8.82
C ARG A 23 11.38 3.86 8.15
N ALA A 24 11.07 3.44 6.93
CA ALA A 24 11.92 2.56 6.15
C ALA A 24 13.18 3.31 5.66
N GLU A 25 13.03 4.55 5.19
CA GLU A 25 14.13 5.42 4.79
C GLU A 25 15.09 5.69 5.96
N GLU A 26 14.57 6.02 7.14
CA GLU A 26 15.35 6.19 8.39
C GLU A 26 16.16 4.94 8.77
N ARG A 27 15.70 3.76 8.35
CA ARG A 27 16.36 2.47 8.59
C ARG A 27 17.33 2.08 7.47
N GLY A 28 17.52 2.92 6.47
CA GLY A 28 18.36 2.63 5.31
C GLY A 28 17.75 1.59 4.36
N CYS A 29 16.43 1.42 4.36
CA CYS A 29 15.75 0.60 3.37
C CYS A 29 15.72 1.32 2.03
N HIS A 30 16.17 0.64 0.97
CA HIS A 30 16.22 1.21 -0.38
C HIS A 30 14.95 0.90 -1.19
N LEU A 31 14.05 0.07 -0.63
CA LEU A 31 12.88 -0.42 -1.34
C LEU A 31 11.75 -0.77 -0.36
N VAL A 32 10.54 -0.32 -0.69
CA VAL A 32 9.29 -0.73 -0.01
C VAL A 32 8.42 -1.46 -1.01
N GLN A 33 8.11 -2.72 -0.74
CA GLN A 33 7.25 -3.55 -1.60
C GLN A 33 5.97 -3.93 -0.88
N LEU A 34 4.89 -4.03 -1.64
CA LEU A 34 3.60 -4.51 -1.16
C LEU A 34 2.86 -5.26 -2.26
N THR A 35 2.10 -6.26 -1.85
CA THR A 35 1.16 -6.97 -2.73
C THR A 35 -0.25 -6.53 -2.41
N THR A 36 -1.00 -6.10 -3.44
CA THR A 36 -2.43 -5.82 -3.33
C THR A 36 -3.22 -6.82 -4.17
N ASP A 37 -4.45 -7.09 -3.76
CA ASP A 37 -5.35 -7.93 -4.55
C ASP A 37 -5.90 -7.13 -5.74
N LYS A 38 -5.75 -7.66 -6.96
CA LYS A 38 -6.27 -7.03 -8.18
C LYS A 38 -7.79 -6.82 -8.15
N LYS A 39 -8.53 -7.60 -7.35
CA LYS A 39 -9.98 -7.43 -7.14
C LYS A 39 -10.34 -6.15 -6.37
N ARG A 40 -9.36 -5.36 -5.93
CA ARG A 40 -9.54 -4.09 -5.20
C ARG A 40 -8.93 -2.93 -6.00
N PRO A 41 -9.60 -2.45 -7.07
CA PRO A 41 -9.09 -1.38 -7.91
C PRO A 41 -8.83 -0.08 -7.13
N ASP A 42 -9.64 0.20 -6.11
CA ASP A 42 -9.43 1.37 -5.25
C ASP A 42 -8.14 1.29 -4.41
N ALA A 43 -7.75 0.08 -4.01
CA ALA A 43 -6.48 -0.13 -3.31
C ALA A 43 -5.30 0.10 -4.25
N LEU A 44 -5.39 -0.36 -5.51
CA LEU A 44 -4.37 -0.11 -6.51
C LEU A 44 -4.21 1.39 -6.76
N ARG A 45 -5.30 2.10 -7.06
CA ARG A 45 -5.31 3.56 -7.25
C ARG A 45 -4.74 4.31 -6.04
N PHE A 46 -5.05 3.84 -4.83
CA PHE A 46 -4.52 4.42 -3.59
C PHE A 46 -2.99 4.32 -3.52
N TYR A 47 -2.42 3.15 -3.83
CA TYR A 47 -0.96 2.97 -3.83
C TYR A 47 -0.27 3.69 -4.99
N GLU A 48 -0.88 3.72 -6.18
CA GLU A 48 -0.36 4.50 -7.32
C GLU A 48 -0.27 6.00 -7.00
N ARG A 49 -1.28 6.58 -6.33
CA ARG A 49 -1.24 7.98 -5.86
C ARG A 49 -0.13 8.26 -4.86
N LEU A 50 0.35 7.22 -4.16
CA LEU A 50 1.45 7.31 -3.21
C LEU A 50 2.82 7.09 -3.87
N GLY A 51 2.87 6.89 -5.19
CA GLY A 51 4.11 6.71 -5.95
C GLY A 51 4.55 5.25 -6.12
N PHE A 52 3.77 4.28 -5.62
CA PHE A 52 4.05 2.87 -5.90
C PHE A 52 3.77 2.56 -7.37
N LYS A 53 4.68 1.81 -8.00
CA LYS A 53 4.50 1.28 -9.35
C LYS A 53 4.14 -0.20 -9.25
N ALA A 54 3.11 -0.62 -9.99
CA ALA A 54 2.74 -2.03 -10.08
C ALA A 54 3.73 -2.77 -11.00
N THR A 55 4.90 -3.11 -10.47
CA THR A 55 5.99 -3.77 -11.23
C THR A 55 5.95 -5.29 -11.15
N TYR A 56 5.24 -5.86 -10.17
CA TYR A 56 5.18 -7.31 -9.95
C TYR A 56 3.73 -7.80 -9.81
N GLU A 57 3.43 -8.92 -10.47
CA GLU A 57 2.14 -9.60 -10.32
C GLU A 57 2.17 -10.55 -9.13
N GLY A 58 1.27 -10.35 -8.17
CA GLY A 58 1.09 -11.28 -7.05
C GLY A 58 0.47 -12.59 -7.52
N LEU A 59 1.24 -13.68 -7.52
CA LEU A 59 0.77 -15.03 -7.82
C LEU A 59 0.11 -15.64 -6.57
N LYS A 60 -1.03 -16.33 -6.75
CA LYS A 60 -1.72 -17.08 -5.68
C LYS A 60 -2.18 -18.42 -6.25
N LEU A 61 -1.88 -19.52 -5.56
CA LEU A 61 -2.46 -20.84 -5.82
C LEU A 61 -3.40 -21.18 -4.67
N LYS A 62 -4.68 -21.47 -4.98
CA LYS A 62 -5.64 -22.01 -4.01
C LYS A 62 -5.70 -23.52 -4.22
N ILE A 63 -5.32 -24.28 -3.21
CA ILE A 63 -5.52 -25.74 -3.14
C ILE A 63 -6.87 -26.05 -2.52
#